data_AF-A0A1Z2KUG2-F1
#
_entry.id   AF-A0A1Z2KUG2-F1
#
_cell.length_a   1.000
_cell.length_b   1.000
_cell.length_c   1.000
_cell.angle_alpha   90.00
_cell.angle_beta   90.00
_cell.angle_gamma   90.00
#
_symmetry.space_group_name_H-M   'P 1'
#
loop_
_entity.id
_entity.type
_entity.pdbx_description
1 polymer ?
#
loop_
_entity_poly.entity_id
_entity_poly.type
_entity_poly.pdbx_seq_one_letter_code
_entity_poly.pdbx_strand_id
1 'polypeptide(L)'
;MELTDLEARLLAPLGHMFSEEELREVGRVFTEESSVRHAPQVFPQTLVARPLAEGYSTADLVKDLPQMEDVSAQPNINVVDIGAGEGEENLGGEEFGRAVEAAGYGITLVTSSAPAGQQPSGALHARILMDKFHCVDATNGEPGRDEIYWAMSSGADGGDKHAQRTGEYGATSTGDWHTFRAHERTLFDGAVTTSVGCHIACWEADDSTSGFYNEMDRKLRIISEELWQFAAFIEPFPPGQFESTAEWIKLGALIAGLIADLIAWLRNDDDFIQEHTLVFDRTALTLLATRPDKTRTLDFVGDGGIFRLYLKWGGATPGHTINIFSGGKGVWTPPVPAWPGSATPSAPALAMHDAKMYCAVRGFNDRIFISRRDNASWTRFTEVSWGQATGYAPALCSFDGKLYLAHTGKDGYAYVSASTGGTTWSQPVRVAAAGTTGPALTVRSNALHYAFSRGSQMLITFSGDGTAWHPPAAVTGLGALATGHAPALATLDNKLYLAYRDSGGRVGVTMNDATRWNTPAYLRGRTLDAPALAVRGNQLLCAIRGCDSNIYYAHFDGTSWTDYYQAPTVVSLSGPAITAPNPDDLYFAYRSATL
;
A
#
# COMPACT_ATOMS: atom_id res chain seq x y z
N MET A 1 -0.02 -34.41 -10.89
CA MET A 1 -0.04 -34.14 -9.43
C MET A 1 -0.50 -32.70 -9.26
N GLU A 2 -1.23 -32.37 -8.21
CA GLU A 2 -1.59 -30.98 -7.96
C GLU A 2 -0.38 -30.28 -7.33
N LEU A 3 0.03 -29.14 -7.92
CA LEU A 3 1.16 -28.37 -7.44
C LEU A 3 0.80 -27.63 -6.16
N THR A 4 1.76 -27.44 -5.25
CA THR A 4 1.57 -26.52 -4.12
C THR A 4 1.47 -25.07 -4.58
N ASP A 5 1.12 -24.18 -3.65
CA ASP A 5 1.12 -22.73 -3.89
C ASP A 5 2.49 -22.19 -4.32
N LEU A 6 3.57 -22.65 -3.69
CA LEU A 6 4.94 -22.24 -4.04
C LEU A 6 5.43 -22.90 -5.34
N GLU A 7 5.13 -24.17 -5.59
CA GLU A 7 5.52 -24.86 -6.83
C GLU A 7 4.80 -24.26 -8.04
N ALA A 8 3.50 -24.01 -7.93
CA ALA A 8 2.73 -23.35 -8.98
C ALA A 8 3.28 -21.94 -9.27
N ARG A 9 3.69 -21.23 -8.22
CA ARG A 9 4.33 -19.91 -8.35
C ARG A 9 5.67 -19.97 -9.07
N LEU A 10 6.59 -20.84 -8.65
CA LEU A 10 7.92 -20.92 -9.28
C LEU A 10 7.86 -21.46 -10.72
N LEU A 11 6.87 -22.30 -11.03
CA LEU A 11 6.67 -22.81 -12.39
C LEU A 11 5.98 -21.82 -13.33
N ALA A 12 5.20 -20.86 -12.82
CA ALA A 12 4.47 -19.91 -13.66
C ALA A 12 5.39 -19.11 -14.62
N PRO A 13 6.50 -18.48 -14.16
CA PRO A 13 7.46 -17.82 -15.04
C PRO A 13 8.06 -18.77 -16.08
N LEU A 14 8.38 -20.00 -15.69
CA LEU A 14 8.96 -21.00 -16.59
C LEU A 14 7.97 -21.47 -17.67
N GLY A 15 6.69 -21.62 -17.32
CA GLY A 15 5.61 -21.94 -18.25
C GLY A 15 5.35 -20.84 -19.29
N HIS A 16 5.81 -19.62 -19.05
CA HIS A 16 5.82 -18.57 -20.05
C HIS A 16 7.00 -18.68 -21.02
N MET A 17 8.03 -19.45 -20.69
CA MET A 17 9.30 -19.49 -21.44
C MET A 17 9.50 -20.80 -22.20
N PHE A 18 8.95 -21.89 -21.66
CA PHE A 18 9.11 -23.23 -22.19
C PHE A 18 7.73 -23.86 -22.43
N SER A 19 7.65 -24.70 -23.46
CA SER A 19 6.53 -25.62 -23.61
C SER A 19 6.45 -26.60 -22.45
N GLU A 20 5.28 -27.19 -22.25
CA GLU A 20 5.09 -28.19 -21.18
C GLU A 20 6.00 -29.41 -21.39
N GLU A 21 6.28 -29.77 -22.64
CA GLU A 21 7.23 -30.82 -23.01
C GLU A 21 8.66 -30.48 -22.61
N GLU A 22 9.12 -29.26 -22.90
CA GLU A 22 10.47 -28.78 -22.53
C GLU A 22 10.65 -28.72 -21.02
N LEU A 23 9.64 -28.24 -20.27
CA LEU A 23 9.71 -28.22 -18.81
C LEU A 23 9.81 -29.63 -18.21
N ARG A 24 9.07 -30.60 -18.76
CA ARG A 24 9.18 -32.00 -18.33
C ARG A 24 10.56 -32.56 -18.61
N GLU A 25 11.16 -32.22 -19.75
CA GLU A 25 12.49 -32.68 -20.11
C GLU A 25 13.58 -32.05 -19.23
N VAL A 26 13.50 -30.75 -18.95
CA VAL A 26 14.38 -30.07 -17.99
C VAL A 26 14.28 -30.71 -16.60
N GLY A 27 13.06 -30.98 -16.12
CA GLY A 27 12.84 -31.67 -14.84
C GLY A 27 13.42 -33.10 -14.81
N ARG A 28 13.32 -33.84 -15.92
CA ARG A 28 13.94 -35.17 -16.06
C ARG A 28 15.47 -35.09 -15.95
N VAL A 29 16.09 -34.18 -16.72
CA VAL A 29 17.55 -33.98 -16.71
C VAL A 29 18.04 -33.55 -15.33
N PHE A 30 17.33 -32.62 -14.66
CA PHE A 30 17.67 -32.20 -13.31
C PHE A 30 17.61 -33.36 -12.31
N THR A 31 16.59 -34.23 -12.40
CA THR A 31 16.45 -35.40 -11.52
C THR A 31 17.60 -36.40 -11.74
N GLU A 32 18.02 -36.60 -12.99
CA GLU A 32 19.13 -37.48 -13.35
C GLU A 32 20.47 -36.91 -12.86
N GLU A 33 20.76 -35.63 -13.07
CA GLU A 33 22.02 -34.98 -12.66
C GLU A 33 22.12 -34.77 -11.14
N SER A 34 21.02 -34.40 -10.46
CA SER A 34 20.99 -34.21 -9.00
C SER A 34 21.26 -35.51 -8.23
N SER A 35 20.89 -36.66 -8.80
CA SER A 35 21.24 -37.98 -8.27
C SER A 35 22.73 -38.31 -8.36
N VAL A 36 23.49 -37.59 -9.20
CA VAL A 36 24.90 -37.87 -9.52
C VAL A 36 25.88 -36.87 -8.87
N ARG A 37 25.53 -35.58 -8.70
CA ARG A 37 26.50 -34.51 -8.39
C ARG A 37 26.40 -33.78 -7.04
N HIS A 38 25.80 -34.37 -6.02
CA HIS A 38 25.72 -33.76 -4.68
C HIS A 38 24.91 -32.43 -4.60
N ALA A 39 23.83 -32.31 -5.37
CA ALA A 39 22.78 -31.29 -5.14
C ALA A 39 22.27 -31.16 -3.67
N PRO A 40 22.33 -32.20 -2.79
CA PRO A 40 21.92 -32.10 -1.38
C PRO A 40 22.60 -31.05 -0.51
N GLN A 41 23.69 -30.41 -0.97
CA GLN A 41 24.45 -29.44 -0.15
C GLN A 41 23.94 -28.00 -0.24
N VAL A 42 23.14 -27.65 -1.26
CA VAL A 42 22.67 -26.27 -1.50
C VAL A 42 21.24 -26.05 -0.99
N PHE A 43 20.46 -27.12 -0.84
CA PHE A 43 19.05 -27.06 -0.44
C PHE A 43 18.81 -27.62 0.98
N PRO A 44 17.80 -27.12 1.72
CA PRO A 44 17.43 -27.68 3.02
C PRO A 44 17.15 -29.19 2.93
N GLN A 45 17.58 -29.96 3.94
CA GLN A 45 17.32 -31.41 3.99
C GLN A 45 15.82 -31.74 3.94
N THR A 46 14.97 -30.84 4.42
CA THR A 46 13.50 -30.90 4.36
C THR A 46 12.94 -30.83 2.95
N LEU A 47 13.67 -30.23 2.00
CA LEU A 47 13.35 -30.24 0.58
C LEU A 47 13.98 -31.45 -0.11
N VAL A 48 15.27 -31.70 0.15
CA VAL A 48 16.05 -32.76 -0.53
C VAL A 48 15.55 -34.17 -0.18
N ALA A 49 15.16 -34.40 1.08
CA ALA A 49 14.66 -35.71 1.52
C ALA A 49 13.17 -35.91 1.23
N ARG A 50 12.48 -34.90 0.67
CA ARG A 50 11.04 -34.93 0.41
C ARG A 50 10.75 -35.78 -0.85
N PRO A 51 9.83 -36.77 -0.79
CA PRO A 51 9.40 -37.47 -1.99
C PRO A 51 8.73 -36.52 -2.98
N LEU A 52 8.91 -36.70 -4.29
CA LEU A 52 8.21 -35.90 -5.33
C LEU A 52 6.67 -35.95 -5.21
N ALA A 53 6.12 -36.96 -4.53
CA ALA A 53 4.69 -37.07 -4.25
C ALA A 53 4.18 -36.11 -3.15
N GLU A 54 5.10 -35.55 -2.37
CA GLU A 54 4.85 -34.59 -1.32
C GLU A 54 5.39 -33.25 -1.80
N GLY A 55 4.51 -32.34 -2.22
CA GLY A 55 4.96 -31.03 -2.72
C GLY A 55 5.54 -30.14 -1.62
N TYR A 56 6.25 -29.07 -1.99
CA TYR A 56 6.86 -28.11 -1.08
C TYR A 56 6.12 -26.77 -1.11
N SER A 57 5.46 -26.39 -0.02
CA SER A 57 4.58 -25.22 0.04
C SER A 57 5.28 -23.96 0.54
N THR A 58 4.60 -22.81 0.42
CA THR A 58 5.08 -21.55 1.02
C THR A 58 5.25 -21.67 2.54
N ALA A 59 4.35 -22.40 3.21
CA ALA A 59 4.43 -22.63 4.65
C ALA A 59 5.66 -23.46 5.05
N ASP A 60 6.07 -24.41 4.18
CA ASP A 60 7.31 -25.16 4.36
C ASP A 60 8.53 -24.24 4.23
N LEU A 61 8.57 -23.37 3.20
CA LEU A 61 9.63 -22.38 3.03
C LEU A 61 9.79 -21.49 4.27
N VAL A 62 8.69 -20.91 4.76
CA VAL A 62 8.72 -20.03 5.95
C VAL A 62 9.27 -20.76 7.18
N LYS A 63 8.95 -22.05 7.33
CA LYS A 63 9.45 -22.87 8.43
C LYS A 63 10.96 -23.16 8.31
N ASP A 64 11.46 -23.28 7.10
CA ASP A 64 12.85 -23.64 6.81
C ASP A 64 13.79 -22.43 6.74
N LEU A 65 13.29 -21.22 6.48
CA LEU A 65 14.08 -19.98 6.40
C LEU A 65 15.11 -19.78 7.53
N PRO A 66 14.81 -20.06 8.82
CA PRO A 66 15.79 -19.92 9.89
C PRO A 66 16.98 -20.88 9.79
N GLN A 67 16.82 -22.00 9.07
CA GLN A 67 17.84 -23.05 8.89
C GLN A 67 18.63 -22.89 7.58
N MET A 68 18.15 -22.04 6.66
CA MET A 68 18.86 -21.73 5.42
C MET A 68 20.12 -20.91 5.69
N GLU A 69 21.10 -21.00 4.78
CA GLU A 69 22.33 -20.21 4.84
C GLU A 69 22.04 -18.72 5.02
N ASP A 70 22.83 -18.07 5.87
CA ASP A 70 22.72 -16.63 6.05
C ASP A 70 23.46 -15.91 4.93
N VAL A 71 22.70 -15.24 4.07
CA VAL A 71 23.22 -14.48 2.94
C VAL A 71 23.50 -13.02 3.31
N SER A 72 23.12 -12.57 4.50
CA SER A 72 23.11 -11.15 4.87
C SER A 72 24.48 -10.46 4.82
N ALA A 73 25.58 -11.22 4.86
CA ALA A 73 26.94 -10.71 4.78
C ALA A 73 27.53 -10.73 3.36
N GLN A 74 26.77 -11.18 2.35
CA GLN A 74 27.24 -11.21 0.97
C GLN A 74 27.36 -9.79 0.41
N PRO A 75 28.43 -9.46 -0.33
CA PRO A 75 28.72 -8.08 -0.75
C PRO A 75 27.74 -7.53 -1.81
N ASN A 76 26.99 -8.40 -2.49
CA ASN A 76 25.93 -8.06 -3.45
C ASN A 76 24.54 -7.91 -2.80
N ILE A 77 24.47 -7.96 -1.47
CA ILE A 77 23.26 -7.73 -0.68
C ILE A 77 23.48 -6.48 0.16
N ASN A 78 22.63 -5.48 -0.05
CA ASN A 78 22.66 -4.22 0.70
C ASN A 78 21.36 -4.02 1.49
N VAL A 79 21.47 -3.67 2.76
CA VAL A 79 20.34 -3.25 3.59
C VAL A 79 20.63 -1.83 4.04
N VAL A 80 19.69 -0.92 3.80
CA VAL A 80 19.85 0.51 4.03
C VAL A 80 18.75 1.00 4.97
N ASP A 81 19.12 1.36 6.19
CA ASP A 81 18.24 2.09 7.11
C ASP A 81 18.39 3.59 6.94
N ILE A 82 17.54 4.12 6.06
CA ILE A 82 17.48 5.57 5.81
C ILE A 82 16.98 6.37 7.03
N GLY A 83 16.41 5.71 8.05
CA GLY A 83 16.03 6.31 9.32
C GLY A 83 17.22 6.52 10.26
N ALA A 84 18.23 5.65 10.18
CA ALA A 84 19.52 5.78 10.86
C ALA A 84 20.49 6.75 10.16
N GLY A 85 20.14 7.25 8.98
CA GLY A 85 21.00 8.11 8.17
C GLY A 85 21.90 7.32 7.22
N GLU A 86 21.58 6.06 6.93
CA GLU A 86 22.26 5.30 5.89
C GLU A 86 21.71 5.67 4.51
N GLY A 87 22.57 5.51 3.49
CA GLY A 87 22.20 5.80 2.10
C GLY A 87 21.60 7.19 1.87
N GLU A 88 22.08 8.22 2.59
CA GLU A 88 21.54 9.59 2.43
C GLU A 88 21.76 10.15 1.03
N GLU A 89 22.86 9.74 0.38
CA GLU A 89 23.19 10.16 -0.98
C GLU A 89 23.03 9.01 -1.99
N ASN A 90 23.44 7.80 -1.62
CA ASN A 90 23.54 6.65 -2.52
C ASN A 90 23.04 5.36 -1.85
N LEU A 91 22.15 4.62 -2.53
CA LEU A 91 21.55 3.35 -2.09
C LEU A 91 22.40 2.13 -2.46
N GLY A 92 23.38 2.28 -3.33
CA GLY A 92 24.30 1.24 -3.79
C GLY A 92 25.36 1.86 -4.70
N GLY A 93 26.52 2.17 -4.12
CA GLY A 93 27.62 2.83 -4.84
C GLY A 93 28.46 1.86 -5.67
N GLU A 94 29.54 2.37 -6.27
CA GLU A 94 30.42 1.60 -7.14
C GLU A 94 30.92 0.26 -6.54
N GLU A 95 31.34 0.23 -5.27
CA GLU A 95 31.78 -1.02 -4.60
C GLU A 95 30.68 -2.08 -4.57
N PHE A 96 29.45 -1.66 -4.27
CA PHE A 96 28.28 -2.54 -4.31
C PHE A 96 27.99 -2.98 -5.75
N GLY A 97 28.03 -2.06 -6.72
CA GLY A 97 27.88 -2.39 -8.14
C GLY A 97 28.90 -3.44 -8.62
N ARG A 98 30.17 -3.34 -8.21
CA ARG A 98 31.19 -4.37 -8.54
C ARG A 98 30.87 -5.73 -7.90
N ALA A 99 30.31 -5.74 -6.69
CA ALA A 99 29.89 -6.97 -6.05
C ALA A 99 28.70 -7.62 -6.75
N VAL A 100 27.74 -6.81 -7.23
CA VAL A 100 26.60 -7.26 -8.04
C VAL A 100 27.08 -7.88 -9.35
N GLU A 101 28.00 -7.22 -10.04
CA GLU A 101 28.64 -7.74 -11.27
C GLU A 101 29.29 -9.12 -11.01
N ALA A 102 30.04 -9.25 -9.93
CA ALA A 102 30.70 -10.52 -9.57
C ALA A 102 29.72 -11.64 -9.17
N ALA A 103 28.58 -11.29 -8.56
CA ALA A 103 27.58 -12.26 -8.10
C ALA A 103 26.54 -12.61 -9.18
N GLY A 104 26.38 -11.77 -10.20
CA GLY A 104 25.35 -11.90 -11.25
C GLY A 104 23.96 -11.41 -10.84
N TYR A 105 23.77 -10.97 -9.60
CA TYR A 105 22.53 -10.36 -9.12
C TYR A 105 22.80 -9.45 -7.91
N GLY A 106 21.91 -8.48 -7.70
CA GLY A 106 22.01 -7.51 -6.62
C GLY A 106 20.66 -7.22 -5.99
N ILE A 107 20.65 -7.08 -4.66
CA ILE A 107 19.47 -6.60 -3.93
C ILE A 107 19.81 -5.47 -2.97
N THR A 108 18.99 -4.43 -3.00
CA THR A 108 18.98 -3.37 -1.98
C THR A 108 17.63 -3.36 -1.26
N LEU A 109 17.64 -3.67 0.03
CA LEU A 109 16.49 -3.54 0.92
C LEU A 109 16.54 -2.20 1.63
N VAL A 110 15.54 -1.35 1.42
CA VAL A 110 15.49 -0.01 2.02
C VAL A 110 14.40 0.03 3.07
N THR A 111 14.79 0.32 4.30
CA THR A 111 13.96 0.31 5.52
C THR A 111 14.16 1.60 6.33
N SER A 112 13.37 1.77 7.39
CA SER A 112 13.60 2.83 8.38
C SER A 112 13.38 2.30 9.79
N SER A 113 14.41 2.31 10.64
CA SER A 113 14.30 2.00 12.08
C SER A 113 13.79 3.16 12.93
N ALA A 114 13.73 4.39 12.36
CA ALA A 114 13.24 5.57 13.05
C ALA A 114 11.93 5.25 13.78
N PRO A 115 11.81 5.59 15.08
CA PRO A 115 10.72 5.11 15.93
C PRO A 115 9.41 5.43 15.23
N ALA A 116 8.57 4.41 15.06
CA ALA A 116 7.30 4.52 14.36
C ALA A 116 6.44 5.63 14.99
N GLY A 117 6.66 6.88 14.56
CA GLY A 117 5.67 7.92 14.59
C GLY A 117 4.47 7.30 13.92
N GLN A 118 3.39 7.21 14.68
CA GLN A 118 2.36 6.21 14.47
C GLN A 118 1.94 6.15 13.01
N GLN A 119 2.24 5.01 12.38
CA GLN A 119 1.98 4.85 10.96
C GLN A 119 0.52 5.17 10.68
N PRO A 120 0.24 5.98 9.64
CA PRO A 120 -1.12 6.25 9.22
C PRO A 120 -1.91 4.96 9.03
N SER A 121 -3.10 4.88 9.61
CA SER A 121 -4.05 3.82 9.28
C SER A 121 -4.56 4.06 7.83
N GLY A 122 -4.20 3.20 6.87
CA GLY A 122 -4.53 3.37 5.44
C GLY A 122 -3.44 2.80 4.52
N ALA A 123 -3.59 2.70 3.20
CA ALA A 123 -2.47 2.44 2.28
C ALA A 123 -1.77 3.75 1.86
N LEU A 124 -0.44 3.71 1.68
CA LEU A 124 0.36 4.82 1.14
C LEU A 124 0.20 4.84 -0.38
N HIS A 125 0.09 6.02 -0.99
CA HIS A 125 0.33 6.15 -2.43
C HIS A 125 1.79 6.58 -2.60
N ALA A 126 2.62 5.70 -3.13
CA ALA A 126 4.03 5.98 -3.36
C ALA A 126 4.26 6.30 -4.84
N ARG A 127 5.09 7.32 -5.09
CA ARG A 127 5.55 7.67 -6.42
C ARG A 127 7.07 7.69 -6.43
N ILE A 128 7.66 6.84 -7.26
CA ILE A 128 9.11 6.70 -7.44
C ILE A 128 9.41 6.99 -8.90
N LEU A 129 10.26 7.99 -9.14
CA LEU A 129 10.62 8.45 -10.47
C LEU A 129 12.11 8.24 -10.71
N MET A 130 12.49 7.88 -11.93
CA MET A 130 13.84 8.07 -12.44
C MET A 130 13.97 9.52 -12.91
N ASP A 131 14.72 10.36 -12.20
CA ASP A 131 14.83 11.78 -12.52
C ASP A 131 15.81 12.01 -13.68
N LYS A 132 17.03 11.51 -13.52
CA LYS A 132 18.15 11.67 -14.45
C LYS A 132 19.19 10.58 -14.24
N PHE A 133 20.11 10.42 -15.19
CA PHE A 133 21.31 9.64 -14.99
C PHE A 133 22.56 10.40 -15.47
N HIS A 134 23.70 10.02 -14.91
CA HIS A 134 25.01 10.57 -15.23
C HIS A 134 25.93 9.42 -15.67
N CYS A 135 26.55 9.56 -16.84
CA CYS A 135 27.64 8.67 -17.25
C CYS A 135 28.90 9.09 -16.48
N VAL A 136 29.24 8.35 -15.43
CA VAL A 136 30.44 8.59 -14.61
C VAL A 136 31.68 8.13 -15.37
N ASP A 137 31.57 7.01 -16.08
CA ASP A 137 32.59 6.48 -16.99
C ASP A 137 31.89 5.76 -18.15
N ALA A 138 32.40 5.92 -19.38
CA ALA A 138 31.83 5.33 -20.60
C ALA A 138 32.65 4.13 -21.06
N THR A 139 32.00 3.24 -21.82
CA THR A 139 32.51 1.91 -22.11
C THR A 139 33.78 1.95 -22.98
N ASN A 140 34.86 1.31 -22.53
CA ASN A 140 36.08 0.96 -23.29
C ASN A 140 37.00 2.05 -23.87
N GLY A 141 36.85 3.34 -23.56
CA GLY A 141 37.87 4.36 -23.89
C GLY A 141 38.20 4.54 -25.40
N GLU A 142 37.47 3.87 -26.29
CA GLU A 142 37.43 4.16 -27.71
C GLU A 142 36.42 5.29 -27.97
N PRO A 143 36.53 6.05 -29.08
CA PRO A 143 35.59 7.13 -29.43
C PRO A 143 34.18 6.63 -29.85
N GLY A 144 33.80 5.43 -29.39
CA GLY A 144 32.52 4.78 -29.59
C GLY A 144 31.42 5.46 -28.77
N ARG A 145 30.21 5.41 -29.29
CA ARG A 145 29.04 6.13 -28.77
C ARG A 145 28.11 5.09 -28.16
N ASP A 146 27.94 5.08 -26.85
CA ASP A 146 27.04 4.11 -26.22
C ASP A 146 25.60 4.63 -26.30
N GLU A 147 24.69 3.84 -26.85
CA GLU A 147 23.27 4.20 -26.97
C GLU A 147 22.50 3.65 -25.76
N ILE A 148 22.46 4.42 -24.67
CA ILE A 148 21.92 3.93 -23.39
C ILE A 148 20.40 3.92 -23.37
N TYR A 149 19.81 2.82 -22.91
CA TYR A 149 18.40 2.74 -22.53
C TYR A 149 18.22 1.97 -21.21
N TRP A 150 17.04 2.13 -20.62
CA TRP A 150 16.72 1.54 -19.31
C TRP A 150 15.49 0.66 -19.41
N ALA A 151 15.51 -0.45 -18.68
CA ALA A 151 14.40 -1.36 -18.52
C ALA A 151 13.99 -1.40 -17.04
N MET A 152 12.69 -1.40 -16.77
CA MET A 152 12.18 -1.28 -15.40
C MET A 152 10.92 -2.09 -15.17
N SER A 153 10.77 -2.58 -13.95
CA SER A 153 9.57 -3.27 -13.48
C SER A 153 9.34 -2.97 -12.00
N SER A 154 8.09 -2.94 -11.58
CA SER A 154 7.75 -2.79 -10.16
C SER A 154 6.40 -3.42 -9.83
N GLY A 155 6.23 -3.81 -8.58
CA GLY A 155 5.01 -4.42 -8.06
C GLY A 155 4.88 -4.21 -6.55
N ALA A 156 3.70 -3.80 -6.10
CA ALA A 156 3.42 -3.51 -4.69
C ALA A 156 2.23 -4.29 -4.16
N ASP A 157 2.23 -4.59 -2.87
CA ASP A 157 1.15 -5.30 -2.18
C ASP A 157 -0.21 -4.57 -2.22
N GLY A 158 -0.22 -3.27 -2.53
CA GLY A 158 -1.43 -2.51 -2.83
C GLY A 158 -2.13 -2.90 -4.15
N GLY A 159 -1.49 -3.73 -4.99
CA GLY A 159 -2.06 -4.31 -6.21
C GLY A 159 -1.60 -3.63 -7.51
N ASP A 160 -0.84 -2.53 -7.43
CA ASP A 160 -0.33 -1.82 -8.59
C ASP A 160 0.98 -2.45 -9.10
N LYS A 161 1.13 -2.49 -10.42
CA LYS A 161 2.29 -3.03 -11.15
C LYS A 161 2.68 -2.08 -12.27
N HIS A 162 3.96 -2.03 -12.60
CA HIS A 162 4.49 -1.27 -13.73
C HIS A 162 5.60 -2.06 -14.44
N ALA A 163 5.67 -1.94 -15.76
CA ALA A 163 6.72 -2.55 -16.58
C ALA A 163 6.91 -1.67 -17.82
N GLN A 164 8.14 -1.22 -18.06
CA GLN A 164 8.44 -0.31 -19.17
C GLN A 164 9.92 -0.40 -19.55
N ARG A 165 10.20 -0.14 -20.83
CA ARG A 165 11.52 0.23 -21.33
C ARG A 165 11.50 1.67 -21.84
N THR A 166 12.61 2.39 -21.71
CA THR A 166 12.78 3.71 -22.31
C THR A 166 13.20 3.59 -23.77
N GLY A 167 13.00 4.65 -24.56
CA GLY A 167 13.81 4.83 -25.76
C GLY A 167 15.27 5.12 -25.40
N GLU A 168 16.15 5.07 -26.40
CA GLU A 168 17.56 5.42 -26.26
C GLU A 168 17.75 6.90 -25.89
N TYR A 169 18.82 7.19 -25.17
CA TYR A 169 19.24 8.53 -24.78
C TYR A 169 20.34 9.12 -25.68
N GLY A 170 20.51 8.52 -26.88
CA GLY A 170 21.51 8.91 -27.87
C GLY A 170 22.92 8.52 -27.45
N ALA A 171 23.90 8.97 -28.23
CA ALA A 171 25.32 8.76 -27.96
C ALA A 171 25.73 9.38 -26.61
N THR A 172 26.04 8.54 -25.63
CA THR A 172 26.47 8.93 -24.28
C THR A 172 27.99 8.81 -24.15
N SER A 173 28.62 9.76 -23.45
CA SER A 173 30.06 9.77 -23.14
C SER A 173 30.31 10.15 -21.67
N THR A 174 31.53 9.87 -21.19
CA THR A 174 31.96 10.20 -19.82
C THR A 174 31.67 11.66 -19.48
N GLY A 175 30.91 11.88 -18.40
CA GLY A 175 30.49 13.20 -17.91
C GLY A 175 29.12 13.67 -18.42
N ASP A 176 28.50 12.95 -19.36
CA ASP A 176 27.19 13.34 -19.90
C ASP A 176 26.06 13.14 -18.89
N TRP A 177 25.07 14.02 -18.99
CA TRP A 177 23.86 14.03 -18.19
C TRP A 177 22.62 13.89 -19.07
N HIS A 178 21.75 12.97 -18.69
CA HIS A 178 20.48 12.75 -19.38
C HIS A 178 19.32 12.84 -18.38
N THR A 179 18.26 13.55 -18.73
CA THR A 179 17.02 13.62 -17.95
C THR A 179 15.98 12.72 -18.60
N PHE A 180 15.29 11.92 -17.78
CA PHE A 180 14.28 11.01 -18.31
C PHE A 180 13.09 11.76 -18.90
N ARG A 181 12.56 11.28 -20.02
CA ARG A 181 11.37 11.86 -20.66
C ARG A 181 10.17 11.71 -19.73
N ALA A 182 9.24 12.66 -19.75
CA ALA A 182 8.14 12.71 -18.79
C ALA A 182 7.23 11.46 -18.78
N HIS A 183 7.13 10.74 -19.91
CA HIS A 183 6.36 9.50 -20.06
C HIS A 183 7.18 8.23 -19.88
N GLU A 184 8.48 8.34 -19.56
CA GLU A 184 9.42 7.22 -19.39
C GLU A 184 10.03 7.18 -17.98
N ARG A 185 9.76 8.20 -17.15
CA ARG A 185 10.42 8.39 -15.86
C ARG A 185 9.75 7.70 -14.68
N THR A 186 8.59 7.07 -14.85
CA THR A 186 7.85 6.50 -13.72
C THR A 186 8.35 5.10 -13.44
N LEU A 187 9.07 4.90 -12.33
CA LEU A 187 9.41 3.55 -11.88
C LEU A 187 8.20 2.88 -11.21
N PHE A 188 7.51 3.62 -10.36
CA PHE A 188 6.30 3.19 -9.66
C PHE A 188 5.41 4.38 -9.33
N ASP A 189 4.09 4.24 -9.51
CA ASP A 189 3.08 5.22 -9.07
C ASP A 189 1.82 4.47 -8.65
N GLY A 190 1.69 4.17 -7.35
CA GLY A 190 0.70 3.19 -6.91
C GLY A 190 0.53 3.05 -5.41
N ALA A 191 -0.39 2.18 -5.04
CA ALA A 191 -0.75 1.78 -3.69
C ALA A 191 0.34 0.91 -3.05
N VAL A 192 0.70 1.22 -1.81
CA VAL A 192 1.63 0.42 -0.98
C VAL A 192 1.03 0.27 0.42
N THR A 193 0.74 -0.95 0.83
CA THR A 193 0.28 -1.28 2.19
C THR A 193 1.48 -1.47 3.12
N THR A 194 2.48 -2.24 2.69
CA THR A 194 3.70 -2.61 3.43
C THR A 194 4.97 -2.39 2.61
N SER A 195 4.98 -2.75 1.32
CA SER A 195 6.20 -2.76 0.53
C SER A 195 5.97 -2.67 -0.99
N VAL A 196 7.01 -2.24 -1.70
CA VAL A 196 7.08 -2.29 -3.17
C VAL A 196 8.43 -2.88 -3.59
N GLY A 197 8.39 -3.87 -4.47
CA GLY A 197 9.55 -4.37 -5.19
C GLY A 197 9.73 -3.60 -6.50
N CYS A 198 10.97 -3.26 -6.82
CA CYS A 198 11.38 -2.61 -8.06
C CYS A 198 12.57 -3.37 -8.67
N HIS A 199 12.64 -3.38 -9.99
CA HIS A 199 13.76 -3.88 -10.75
C HIS A 199 14.12 -2.85 -11.80
N ILE A 200 15.41 -2.59 -11.97
CA ILE A 200 15.95 -1.63 -12.92
C ILE A 200 17.18 -2.26 -13.57
N ALA A 201 17.25 -2.21 -14.90
CA ALA A 201 18.41 -2.65 -15.66
C ALA A 201 18.85 -1.57 -16.65
N CYS A 202 20.17 -1.40 -16.75
CA CYS A 202 20.82 -0.49 -17.68
C CYS A 202 21.39 -1.29 -18.85
N TRP A 203 21.16 -0.81 -20.06
CA TRP A 203 21.51 -1.50 -21.29
C TRP A 203 22.13 -0.55 -22.30
N GLU A 204 23.04 -1.07 -23.11
CA GLU A 204 23.48 -0.49 -24.36
C GLU A 204 22.58 -1.02 -25.48
N ALA A 205 22.33 -0.19 -26.50
CA ALA A 205 21.68 -0.62 -27.72
C ALA A 205 22.74 -0.81 -28.81
N ASP A 206 23.09 -2.06 -29.09
CA ASP A 206 23.72 -2.47 -30.34
C ASP A 206 22.82 -3.45 -31.12
N ASP A 207 22.85 -3.38 -32.46
CA ASP A 207 22.23 -4.22 -33.51
C ASP A 207 21.02 -5.14 -33.16
N SER A 208 20.17 -4.72 -32.22
CA SER A 208 19.14 -5.53 -31.61
C SER A 208 17.88 -5.58 -32.46
N THR A 209 17.36 -6.78 -32.71
CA THR A 209 16.18 -6.95 -33.57
C THR A 209 14.89 -6.56 -32.85
N SER A 210 13.84 -6.23 -33.62
CA SER A 210 12.49 -6.02 -33.06
C SER A 210 11.94 -7.22 -32.27
N GLY A 211 12.41 -8.45 -32.56
CA GLY A 211 12.07 -9.64 -31.79
C GLY A 211 12.62 -9.61 -30.35
N PHE A 212 13.85 -9.12 -30.18
CA PHE A 212 14.48 -8.96 -28.87
C PHE A 212 13.70 -7.98 -27.98
N TYR A 213 13.34 -6.81 -28.49
CA TYR A 213 12.60 -5.81 -27.70
C TYR A 213 11.19 -6.28 -27.30
N ASN A 214 10.49 -7.01 -28.18
CA ASN A 214 9.18 -7.58 -27.84
C ASN A 214 9.30 -8.61 -26.70
N GLU A 215 10.37 -9.39 -26.70
CA GLU A 215 10.65 -10.39 -25.69
C GLU A 215 11.07 -9.74 -24.36
N MET A 216 11.89 -8.68 -24.41
CA MET A 216 12.20 -7.81 -23.26
C MET A 216 10.92 -7.28 -22.60
N ASP A 217 10.03 -6.65 -23.36
CA ASP A 217 8.76 -6.11 -22.82
C ASP A 217 7.88 -7.20 -22.20
N ARG A 218 7.90 -8.41 -22.76
CA ARG A 218 7.18 -9.56 -22.21
C ARG A 218 7.76 -9.97 -20.87
N LYS A 219 9.08 -10.05 -20.74
CA LYS A 219 9.73 -10.46 -19.49
C LYS A 219 9.64 -9.39 -18.40
N LEU A 220 9.70 -8.11 -18.74
CA LEU A 220 9.44 -7.03 -17.76
C LEU A 220 8.04 -7.17 -17.13
N ARG A 221 7.03 -7.56 -17.91
CA ARG A 221 5.69 -7.86 -17.35
C ARG A 221 5.72 -9.04 -16.38
N ILE A 222 6.46 -10.11 -16.70
CA ILE A 222 6.64 -11.26 -15.80
C ILE A 222 7.35 -10.83 -14.51
N ILE A 223 8.44 -10.06 -14.61
CA ILE A 223 9.17 -9.52 -13.46
C ILE A 223 8.26 -8.66 -12.57
N SER A 224 7.43 -7.79 -13.17
CA SER A 224 6.46 -6.98 -12.41
C SER A 224 5.43 -7.83 -11.65
N GLU A 225 5.04 -8.98 -12.21
CA GLU A 225 4.17 -9.95 -11.55
C GLU A 225 4.88 -10.58 -10.35
N GLU A 226 6.13 -11.03 -10.51
CA GLU A 226 6.90 -11.65 -9.45
C GLU A 226 7.21 -10.69 -8.29
N LEU A 227 7.55 -9.44 -8.60
CA LEU A 227 7.74 -8.37 -7.61
C LEU A 227 6.45 -8.10 -6.83
N TRP A 228 5.30 -8.08 -7.51
CA TRP A 228 3.99 -7.93 -6.87
C TRP A 228 3.67 -9.11 -5.95
N GLN A 229 3.88 -10.34 -6.42
CA GLN A 229 3.64 -11.54 -5.62
C GLN A 229 4.58 -11.61 -4.41
N PHE A 230 5.81 -11.13 -4.54
CA PHE A 230 6.72 -10.99 -3.41
C PHE A 230 6.19 -9.99 -2.39
N ALA A 231 5.83 -8.77 -2.82
CA ALA A 231 5.28 -7.76 -1.94
C ALA A 231 4.03 -8.28 -1.19
N ALA A 232 3.13 -8.98 -1.89
CA ALA A 232 1.95 -9.61 -1.31
C ALA A 232 2.31 -10.76 -0.34
N PHE A 233 3.37 -11.52 -0.63
CA PHE A 233 3.84 -12.59 0.25
C PHE A 233 4.40 -12.05 1.57
N ILE A 234 5.05 -10.89 1.54
CA ILE A 234 5.65 -10.28 2.73
C ILE A 234 4.69 -9.35 3.49
N GLU A 235 3.52 -9.02 2.92
CA GLU A 235 2.47 -8.19 3.53
C GLU A 235 2.02 -8.63 4.95
N PRO A 236 1.83 -9.93 5.26
CA PRO A 236 1.32 -10.36 6.57
C PRO A 236 2.28 -10.09 7.74
N PHE A 237 3.53 -9.74 7.45
CA PHE A 237 4.56 -9.52 8.46
C PHE A 237 4.76 -8.02 8.75
N PRO A 238 5.23 -7.65 9.95
CA PRO A 238 5.32 -6.25 10.35
C PRO A 238 6.34 -5.44 9.52
N PRO A 239 6.01 -4.22 9.05
CA PRO A 239 6.94 -3.33 8.33
C PRO A 239 8.02 -2.76 9.27
N GLY A 240 9.18 -2.35 8.73
CA GLY A 240 10.24 -1.65 9.47
C GLY A 240 11.24 -2.54 10.21
N GLN A 241 11.52 -3.74 9.69
CA GLN A 241 12.35 -4.75 10.39
C GLN A 241 13.32 -5.53 9.48
N PHE A 242 13.61 -5.06 8.26
CA PHE A 242 14.51 -5.79 7.36
C PHE A 242 15.89 -6.06 7.99
N GLU A 243 16.44 -5.12 8.75
CA GLU A 243 17.75 -5.29 9.41
C GLU A 243 17.72 -6.24 10.61
N SER A 244 16.55 -6.43 11.21
CA SER A 244 16.37 -7.24 12.41
C SER A 244 15.92 -8.67 12.12
N THR A 245 15.86 -9.08 10.85
CA THR A 245 15.28 -10.37 10.47
C THR A 245 15.98 -10.88 9.20
N ALA A 246 17.00 -11.72 9.40
CA ALA A 246 17.79 -12.34 8.33
C ALA A 246 16.92 -13.10 7.32
N GLU A 247 15.74 -13.58 7.73
CA GLU A 247 14.77 -14.25 6.87
C GLU A 247 14.25 -13.35 5.74
N TRP A 248 14.14 -12.03 5.98
CA TRP A 248 13.75 -11.09 4.93
C TRP A 248 14.80 -10.94 3.85
N ILE A 249 16.05 -10.86 4.29
CA ILE A 249 17.21 -10.73 3.42
C ILE A 249 17.30 -11.96 2.52
N LYS A 250 17.11 -13.15 3.10
CA LYS A 250 17.06 -14.42 2.35
C LYS A 250 15.94 -14.44 1.30
N LEU A 251 14.72 -14.04 1.68
CA LEU A 251 13.59 -14.02 0.74
C LEU A 251 13.80 -13.02 -0.41
N GLY A 252 14.30 -11.83 -0.09
CA GLY A 252 14.65 -10.84 -1.10
C GLY A 252 15.73 -11.36 -2.06
N ALA A 253 16.81 -11.94 -1.54
CA ALA A 253 17.89 -12.50 -2.34
C ALA A 253 17.41 -13.61 -3.28
N LEU A 254 16.52 -14.51 -2.82
CA LEU A 254 15.93 -15.56 -3.66
C LEU A 254 15.19 -14.96 -4.87
N ILE A 255 14.48 -13.86 -4.69
CA ILE A 255 13.73 -13.21 -5.77
C ILE A 255 14.64 -12.41 -6.69
N ALA A 256 15.64 -11.71 -6.14
CA ALA A 256 16.63 -11.04 -6.97
C ALA A 256 17.38 -12.05 -7.86
N GLY A 257 17.75 -13.22 -7.32
CA GLY A 257 18.34 -14.31 -8.09
C GLY A 257 17.39 -14.86 -9.16
N LEU A 258 16.11 -15.09 -8.83
CA LEU A 258 15.11 -15.51 -9.81
C LEU A 258 14.93 -14.50 -10.95
N ILE A 259 14.92 -13.20 -10.63
CA ILE A 259 14.82 -12.13 -11.63
C ILE A 259 16.06 -12.11 -12.53
N ALA A 260 17.25 -12.24 -11.94
CA ALA A 260 18.50 -12.34 -12.69
C ALA A 260 18.49 -13.55 -13.63
N ASP A 261 18.00 -14.71 -13.21
CA ASP A 261 17.85 -15.90 -14.07
C ASP A 261 16.89 -15.64 -15.24
N LEU A 262 15.75 -14.96 -14.98
CA LEU A 262 14.79 -14.59 -16.02
C LEU A 262 15.41 -13.67 -17.08
N ILE A 263 16.28 -12.75 -16.65
CA ILE A 263 17.00 -11.81 -17.51
C ILE A 263 18.19 -12.46 -18.21
N ALA A 264 18.92 -13.35 -17.55
CA ALA A 264 20.01 -14.11 -18.16
C ALA A 264 19.53 -14.91 -19.38
N TRP A 265 18.29 -15.40 -19.36
CA TRP A 265 17.67 -16.05 -20.52
C TRP A 265 17.27 -15.10 -21.67
N LEU A 266 17.39 -13.77 -21.52
CA LEU A 266 17.31 -12.78 -22.62
C LEU A 266 18.67 -12.47 -23.22
N ARG A 267 19.73 -12.75 -22.47
CA ARG A 267 20.96 -11.97 -22.53
C ARG A 267 21.59 -12.10 -23.92
N ASN A 268 21.64 -10.97 -24.63
CA ASN A 268 22.74 -10.70 -25.53
C ASN A 268 23.86 -10.20 -24.62
N ASP A 269 24.92 -10.98 -24.42
CA ASP A 269 25.97 -10.68 -23.43
C ASP A 269 26.69 -9.35 -23.73
N ASP A 270 26.63 -8.88 -24.98
CA ASP A 270 27.31 -7.66 -25.45
C ASP A 270 26.57 -6.35 -25.05
N ASP A 271 25.26 -6.37 -24.78
CA ASP A 271 24.43 -5.16 -24.56
C ASP A 271 24.10 -4.87 -23.08
N PHE A 272 24.32 -5.83 -22.19
CA PHE A 272 23.86 -5.75 -20.80
C PHE A 272 24.93 -5.14 -19.90
N ILE A 273 24.63 -3.99 -19.27
CA ILE A 273 25.56 -3.35 -18.33
C ILE A 273 25.40 -3.99 -16.94
N GLN A 274 24.25 -3.75 -16.29
CA GLN A 274 23.97 -4.25 -14.95
C GLN A 274 22.49 -4.08 -14.62
N GLU A 275 22.02 -4.84 -13.63
CA GLU A 275 20.71 -4.70 -13.01
C GLU A 275 20.77 -4.55 -11.49
N HIS A 276 19.71 -3.98 -10.94
CA HIS A 276 19.47 -3.90 -9.50
C HIS A 276 18.02 -4.21 -9.17
N THR A 277 17.83 -5.06 -8.16
CA THR A 277 16.52 -5.25 -7.52
C THR A 277 16.47 -4.46 -6.22
N LEU A 278 15.42 -3.66 -6.03
CA LEU A 278 15.21 -2.84 -4.84
C LEU A 278 13.89 -3.21 -4.17
N VAL A 279 13.87 -3.24 -2.85
CA VAL A 279 12.64 -3.40 -2.07
C VAL A 279 12.56 -2.25 -1.09
N PHE A 280 11.50 -1.46 -1.19
CA PHE A 280 11.23 -0.39 -0.22
C PHE A 280 10.10 -0.83 0.69
N ASP A 281 10.33 -0.77 1.99
CA ASP A 281 9.21 -0.82 2.92
C ASP A 281 8.50 0.53 3.01
N ARG A 282 7.33 0.49 3.62
CA ARG A 282 6.48 1.66 3.75
C ARG A 282 7.08 2.75 4.63
N THR A 283 7.84 2.41 5.68
CA THR A 283 8.45 3.45 6.54
C THR A 283 9.49 4.21 5.75
N ALA A 284 10.31 3.50 4.96
CA ALA A 284 11.29 4.09 4.07
C ALA A 284 10.65 5.00 3.02
N LEU A 285 9.63 4.52 2.31
CA LEU A 285 8.91 5.31 1.30
C LEU A 285 8.30 6.59 1.89
N THR A 286 7.75 6.49 3.10
CA THR A 286 7.18 7.64 3.79
C THR A 286 8.26 8.67 4.08
N LEU A 287 9.40 8.25 4.64
CA LEU A 287 10.50 9.14 4.98
C LEU A 287 11.12 9.78 3.73
N LEU A 288 11.40 9.00 2.68
CA LEU A 288 11.96 9.50 1.41
C LEU A 288 11.06 10.54 0.74
N ALA A 289 9.74 10.31 0.75
CA ALA A 289 8.78 11.27 0.21
C ALA A 289 8.68 12.57 1.04
N THR A 290 9.16 12.57 2.29
CA THR A 290 9.16 13.74 3.19
C THR A 290 10.47 14.51 3.24
N ARG A 291 11.60 13.93 2.82
CA ARG A 291 12.90 14.61 2.91
C ARG A 291 12.96 15.84 1.98
N PRO A 292 13.77 16.87 2.29
CA PRO A 292 13.87 18.07 1.43
C PRO A 292 14.49 17.81 0.05
N ASP A 293 15.46 16.90 -0.02
CA ASP A 293 16.23 16.53 -1.21
C ASP A 293 15.49 15.52 -2.10
N LYS A 294 14.63 14.66 -1.52
CA LYS A 294 13.78 13.63 -2.16
C LYS A 294 14.48 12.77 -3.22
N THR A 295 15.80 12.70 -3.22
CA THR A 295 16.59 12.14 -4.33
C THR A 295 17.65 11.21 -3.78
N ARG A 296 17.82 10.04 -4.38
CA ARG A 296 18.86 9.06 -4.03
C ARG A 296 19.51 8.53 -5.29
N THR A 297 20.77 8.14 -5.18
CA THR A 297 21.53 7.60 -6.30
C THR A 297 21.70 6.09 -6.21
N LEU A 298 21.91 5.44 -7.35
CA LEU A 298 22.27 4.04 -7.48
C LEU A 298 23.25 3.91 -8.65
N ASP A 299 24.37 3.24 -8.44
CA ASP A 299 25.42 3.08 -9.45
C ASP A 299 25.27 1.73 -10.16
N PHE A 300 25.26 1.77 -11.49
CA PHE A 300 25.25 0.62 -12.37
C PHE A 300 26.66 0.46 -12.94
N VAL A 301 27.29 -0.67 -12.66
CA VAL A 301 28.69 -0.93 -12.96
C VAL A 301 28.79 -2.20 -13.81
N GLY A 302 29.24 -2.05 -15.06
CA GLY A 302 29.47 -3.17 -15.97
C GLY A 302 30.90 -3.17 -16.53
N ASP A 303 31.14 -4.06 -17.50
CA ASP A 303 32.45 -4.25 -18.14
C ASP A 303 32.75 -3.09 -19.11
N GLY A 304 33.09 -1.94 -18.53
CA GLY A 304 33.62 -0.77 -19.23
C GLY A 304 33.01 0.57 -18.82
N GLY A 305 31.86 0.63 -18.13
CA GLY A 305 31.18 1.90 -17.81
C GLY A 305 30.52 1.96 -16.43
N ILE A 306 30.35 3.17 -15.91
CA ILE A 306 29.64 3.45 -14.66
C ILE A 306 28.52 4.47 -14.94
N PHE A 307 27.28 4.07 -14.70
CA PHE A 307 26.11 4.92 -14.85
C PHE A 307 25.42 5.16 -13.51
N ARG A 308 25.38 6.42 -13.08
CA ARG A 308 24.72 6.81 -11.83
C ARG A 308 23.29 7.25 -12.10
N LEU A 309 22.33 6.46 -11.64
CA LEU A 309 20.91 6.77 -11.69
C LEU A 309 20.48 7.63 -10.50
N TYR A 310 19.69 8.67 -10.74
CA TYR A 310 19.05 9.46 -9.70
C TYR A 310 17.56 9.09 -9.62
N LEU A 311 17.18 8.42 -8.53
CA LEU A 311 15.79 8.19 -8.16
C LEU A 311 15.25 9.37 -7.38
N LYS A 312 13.97 9.69 -7.59
CA LYS A 312 13.27 10.80 -6.94
C LYS A 312 11.91 10.37 -6.43
N TRP A 313 11.62 10.69 -5.18
CA TRP A 313 10.35 10.36 -4.56
C TRP A 313 9.36 11.49 -4.78
N GLY A 314 8.31 11.16 -5.51
CA GLY A 314 7.10 11.95 -5.60
C GLY A 314 6.16 11.68 -4.42
N GLY A 315 5.18 12.55 -4.27
CA GLY A 315 4.25 12.48 -3.15
C GLY A 315 4.23 13.81 -2.41
N ALA A 316 3.04 14.22 -2.00
CA ALA A 316 2.87 15.48 -1.30
C ALA A 316 3.52 15.39 0.08
N THR A 317 4.29 16.41 0.45
CA THR A 317 4.94 16.47 1.76
C THR A 317 3.84 16.46 2.84
N PRO A 318 3.85 15.49 3.79
CA PRO A 318 2.78 15.37 4.76
C PRO A 318 2.68 16.61 5.65
N GLY A 319 1.78 17.53 5.29
CA GLY A 319 1.37 18.61 6.19
C GLY A 319 0.56 18.05 7.36
N HIS A 320 -0.03 16.85 7.17
CA HIS A 320 -0.94 16.20 8.10
C HIS A 320 -2.13 17.07 8.53
N THR A 321 -2.35 18.19 7.83
CA THR A 321 -3.39 19.16 8.15
C THR A 321 -4.76 18.59 7.87
N ILE A 322 -5.78 19.20 8.44
CA ILE A 322 -7.17 18.79 8.23
C ILE A 322 -7.86 19.88 7.43
N ASN A 323 -8.24 19.53 6.22
CA ASN A 323 -8.94 20.43 5.31
C ASN A 323 -10.40 20.02 5.19
N ILE A 324 -11.23 21.03 4.89
CA ILE A 324 -12.66 20.85 4.65
C ILE A 324 -13.02 21.53 3.34
N PHE A 325 -13.88 20.90 2.57
CA PHE A 325 -14.66 21.57 1.54
C PHE A 325 -16.12 21.18 1.67
N SER A 326 -16.98 21.99 1.08
CA SER A 326 -18.43 21.75 1.05
C SER A 326 -18.98 22.04 -0.33
N GLY A 327 -20.13 21.45 -0.64
CA GLY A 327 -20.77 21.66 -1.92
C GLY A 327 -21.84 20.62 -2.23
N GLY A 328 -22.34 20.65 -3.45
CA GLY A 328 -23.40 19.78 -3.92
C GLY A 328 -23.75 20.08 -5.36
N LYS A 329 -24.28 19.07 -6.07
CA LYS A 329 -24.71 19.19 -7.48
C LYS A 329 -23.61 19.73 -8.43
N GLY A 330 -22.35 19.39 -8.17
CA GLY A 330 -21.19 19.78 -9.00
C GLY A 330 -20.56 21.14 -8.69
N VAL A 331 -21.06 21.88 -7.70
CA VAL A 331 -20.48 23.15 -7.25
C VAL A 331 -19.83 22.96 -5.89
N TRP A 332 -18.54 23.28 -5.79
CA TRP A 332 -17.72 23.09 -4.58
C TRP A 332 -17.10 24.39 -4.11
N THR A 333 -17.04 24.57 -2.79
CA THR A 333 -16.15 25.56 -2.19
C THR A 333 -14.69 25.08 -2.33
N PRO A 334 -13.72 26.01 -2.43
CA PRO A 334 -12.31 25.64 -2.29
C PRO A 334 -12.06 24.91 -0.97
N PRO A 335 -11.12 23.96 -0.92
CA PRO A 335 -10.66 23.37 0.34
C PRO A 335 -10.05 24.43 1.25
N VAL A 336 -10.43 24.42 2.53
CA VAL A 336 -9.95 25.37 3.54
C VAL A 336 -9.27 24.61 4.69
N PRO A 337 -8.09 25.05 5.16
CA PRO A 337 -7.49 24.55 6.40
C PRO A 337 -8.27 25.09 7.60
N ALA A 338 -9.34 24.38 7.98
CA ALA A 338 -10.22 24.79 9.07
C ALA A 338 -9.52 24.87 10.44
N TRP A 339 -8.36 24.20 10.58
CA TRP A 339 -7.54 24.21 11.79
C TRP A 339 -6.07 24.46 11.49
N PRO A 340 -5.65 25.73 11.27
CA PRO A 340 -4.25 26.06 11.04
C PRO A 340 -3.34 25.55 12.17
N GLY A 341 -2.25 24.87 11.81
CA GLY A 341 -1.29 24.29 12.75
C GLY A 341 -1.76 23.00 13.46
N SER A 342 -2.96 22.49 13.17
CA SER A 342 -3.40 21.19 13.67
C SER A 342 -3.08 20.08 12.66
N ALA A 343 -2.73 18.91 13.17
CA ALA A 343 -2.33 17.77 12.36
C ALA A 343 -2.89 16.44 12.91
N THR A 344 -3.14 15.47 12.02
CA THR A 344 -3.64 14.12 12.38
C THR A 344 -2.95 13.01 11.58
N PRO A 345 -2.72 11.82 12.17
CA PRO A 345 -2.27 10.65 11.44
C PRO A 345 -3.40 9.83 10.78
N SER A 346 -4.69 10.10 11.06
CA SER A 346 -5.80 9.26 10.61
C SER A 346 -6.86 10.00 9.79
N ALA A 347 -7.84 9.26 9.26
CA ALA A 347 -9.07 9.87 8.76
C ALA A 347 -9.80 10.64 9.88
N PRO A 348 -10.45 11.79 9.56
CA PRO A 348 -11.38 12.44 10.46
C PRO A 348 -12.73 11.71 10.52
N ALA A 349 -13.60 12.12 11.44
CA ALA A 349 -15.01 11.75 11.48
C ALA A 349 -15.89 12.99 11.57
N LEU A 350 -17.02 13.00 10.87
CA LEU A 350 -17.99 14.10 10.89
C LEU A 350 -19.37 13.61 11.35
N ALA A 351 -20.06 14.42 12.16
CA ALA A 351 -21.47 14.21 12.47
C ALA A 351 -22.19 15.53 12.74
N MET A 352 -23.49 15.54 12.48
CA MET A 352 -24.40 16.59 12.93
C MET A 352 -25.01 16.22 14.28
N HIS A 353 -25.02 17.16 15.22
CA HIS A 353 -25.66 17.02 16.51
C HIS A 353 -26.14 18.40 17.00
N ASP A 354 -27.39 18.50 17.43
CA ASP A 354 -28.00 19.75 17.93
C ASP A 354 -27.74 20.96 17.02
N ALA A 355 -28.07 20.80 15.72
CA ALA A 355 -27.84 21.77 14.65
C ALA A 355 -26.38 22.21 14.41
N LYS A 356 -25.40 21.57 15.06
CA LYS A 356 -23.97 21.85 14.92
C LYS A 356 -23.25 20.69 14.28
N MET A 357 -22.18 21.01 13.56
CA MET A 357 -21.30 20.01 12.98
C MET A 357 -20.14 19.74 13.91
N TYR A 358 -19.76 18.49 14.04
CA TYR A 358 -18.65 18.04 14.86
C TYR A 358 -17.64 17.31 13.99
N CYS A 359 -16.35 17.54 14.29
CA CYS A 359 -15.23 16.83 13.69
C CYS A 359 -14.40 16.19 14.79
N ALA A 360 -14.18 14.88 14.72
CA ALA A 360 -13.28 14.16 15.60
C ALA A 360 -12.07 13.62 14.83
N VAL A 361 -10.90 13.67 15.46
CA VAL A 361 -9.65 13.14 14.91
C VAL A 361 -8.86 12.42 16.00
N ARG A 362 -8.03 11.46 15.61
CA ARG A 362 -6.93 10.98 16.45
C ARG A 362 -5.76 11.95 16.32
N GLY A 363 -5.07 12.26 17.41
CA GLY A 363 -3.80 12.99 17.40
C GLY A 363 -2.60 12.05 17.33
N PHE A 364 -1.40 12.58 17.06
CA PHE A 364 -0.15 11.81 17.06
C PHE A 364 0.25 11.23 18.43
N ASN A 365 -0.42 11.66 19.49
CA ASN A 365 -0.29 11.12 20.84
C ASN A 365 -1.34 10.03 21.14
N ASP A 366 -2.01 9.48 20.12
CA ASP A 366 -3.13 8.53 20.23
C ASP A 366 -4.40 9.00 20.93
N ARG A 367 -4.46 10.26 21.35
CA ARG A 367 -5.66 10.80 21.99
C ARG A 367 -6.65 11.23 20.93
N ILE A 368 -7.92 11.20 21.30
CA ILE A 368 -8.99 11.67 20.43
C ILE A 368 -9.26 13.13 20.76
N PHE A 369 -9.37 13.93 19.71
CA PHE A 369 -9.69 15.34 19.81
C PHE A 369 -11.00 15.61 19.07
N ILE A 370 -11.78 16.54 19.60
CA ILE A 370 -13.01 16.99 18.96
C ILE A 370 -13.01 18.49 18.76
N SER A 371 -13.59 18.92 17.65
CA SER A 371 -13.90 20.29 17.32
C SER A 371 -15.36 20.39 16.91
N ARG A 372 -15.96 21.55 17.15
CA ARG A 372 -17.33 21.87 16.79
C ARG A 372 -17.35 23.07 15.89
N ARG A 373 -18.23 23.06 14.90
CA ARG A 373 -18.54 24.24 14.10
C ARG A 373 -19.63 25.05 14.78
N ASP A 374 -19.31 26.29 15.12
CA ASP A 374 -20.23 27.27 15.68
C ASP A 374 -20.44 28.37 14.62
N ASN A 375 -21.64 28.42 14.04
CA ASN A 375 -21.94 29.24 12.86
C ASN A 375 -20.96 28.94 11.70
N ALA A 376 -20.15 29.94 11.30
CA ALA A 376 -19.20 29.82 10.20
C ALA A 376 -17.82 29.28 10.62
N SER A 377 -17.49 29.23 11.92
CA SER A 377 -16.14 28.96 12.41
C SER A 377 -16.02 27.65 13.18
N TRP A 378 -14.86 27.01 13.10
CA TRP A 378 -14.53 25.84 13.89
C TRP A 378 -13.84 26.23 15.20
N THR A 379 -14.20 25.58 16.30
CA THR A 379 -13.44 25.69 17.54
C THR A 379 -12.07 25.04 17.37
N ARG A 380 -11.10 25.38 18.23
CA ARG A 380 -9.88 24.57 18.35
C ARG A 380 -10.25 23.13 18.74
N PHE A 381 -9.40 22.20 18.36
CA PHE A 381 -9.48 20.83 18.85
C PHE A 381 -9.23 20.79 20.36
N THR A 382 -10.13 20.13 21.08
CA THR A 382 -9.99 19.84 22.51
C THR A 382 -9.89 18.34 22.70
N GLU A 383 -8.96 17.90 23.55
CA GLU A 383 -8.81 16.48 23.88
C GLU A 383 -10.06 15.96 24.58
N VAL A 384 -10.44 14.73 24.22
CA VAL A 384 -11.47 13.97 24.89
C VAL A 384 -10.80 13.15 26.02
N SER A 385 -10.76 13.72 27.23
CA SER A 385 -9.89 13.28 28.32
C SER A 385 -10.41 12.08 29.12
N TRP A 386 -10.31 10.86 28.57
CA TRP A 386 -10.58 9.60 29.30
C TRP A 386 -9.32 8.79 29.64
N GLY A 387 -8.14 9.24 29.21
CA GLY A 387 -6.88 8.50 29.43
C GLY A 387 -6.70 7.25 28.55
N GLN A 388 -7.62 6.97 27.62
CA GLN A 388 -7.48 5.89 26.62
C GLN A 388 -6.79 6.35 25.32
N ALA A 389 -6.07 5.43 24.69
CA ALA A 389 -5.32 5.63 23.45
C ALA A 389 -5.92 4.75 22.34
N THR A 390 -5.97 5.26 21.11
CA THR A 390 -6.46 4.53 19.93
C THR A 390 -5.43 4.57 18.81
N GLY A 391 -5.24 3.46 18.11
CA GLY A 391 -4.45 3.38 16.87
C GLY A 391 -5.21 3.84 15.62
N TYR A 392 -6.51 4.09 15.75
CA TYR A 392 -7.44 4.17 14.62
C TYR A 392 -8.25 5.46 14.62
N ALA A 393 -8.78 5.82 13.43
CA ALA A 393 -9.73 6.91 13.27
C ALA A 393 -10.98 6.70 14.15
N PRO A 394 -11.55 7.76 14.75
CA PRO A 394 -12.80 7.65 15.50
C PRO A 394 -14.02 7.59 14.57
N ALA A 395 -15.21 7.37 15.14
CA ALA A 395 -16.50 7.62 14.47
C ALA A 395 -17.43 8.45 15.37
N LEU A 396 -18.36 9.19 14.75
CA LEU A 396 -19.33 10.05 15.44
C LEU A 396 -20.75 9.75 14.97
N CYS A 397 -21.73 9.84 15.87
CA CYS A 397 -23.16 9.78 15.52
C CYS A 397 -24.01 10.52 16.57
N SER A 398 -25.13 11.13 16.17
CA SER A 398 -26.09 11.73 17.09
C SER A 398 -27.24 10.75 17.37
N PHE A 399 -27.56 10.53 18.64
CA PHE A 399 -28.64 9.66 19.09
C PHE A 399 -29.19 10.15 20.43
N ASP A 400 -30.52 10.15 20.58
CA ASP A 400 -31.21 10.43 21.85
C ASP A 400 -30.68 11.66 22.60
N GLY A 401 -30.55 12.79 21.90
CA GLY A 401 -30.07 14.05 22.48
C GLY A 401 -28.58 14.07 22.87
N LYS A 402 -27.79 13.08 22.44
CA LYS A 402 -26.35 12.99 22.70
C LYS A 402 -25.56 12.79 21.40
N LEU A 403 -24.38 13.37 21.36
CA LEU A 403 -23.32 13.02 20.43
C LEU A 403 -22.55 11.82 21.01
N TYR A 404 -22.53 10.73 20.27
CA TYR A 404 -21.74 9.55 20.56
C TYR A 404 -20.44 9.56 19.77
N LEU A 405 -19.37 9.18 20.45
CA LEU A 405 -18.04 8.98 19.89
C LEU A 405 -17.66 7.51 20.07
N ALA A 406 -17.26 6.87 18.98
CA ALA A 406 -16.78 5.50 18.96
C ALA A 406 -15.28 5.45 18.67
N HIS A 407 -14.57 4.54 19.35
CA HIS A 407 -13.17 4.25 19.07
C HIS A 407 -12.81 2.80 19.35
N THR A 408 -11.66 2.38 18.84
CA THR A 408 -11.04 1.08 19.14
C THR A 408 -9.80 1.35 19.98
N GLY A 409 -9.81 0.89 21.24
CA GLY A 409 -8.69 1.07 22.16
C GLY A 409 -7.47 0.25 21.75
N LYS A 410 -6.28 0.66 22.19
CA LYS A 410 -5.04 -0.13 22.02
C LYS A 410 -5.06 -1.49 22.71
N ASP A 411 -6.03 -1.72 23.60
CA ASP A 411 -6.33 -2.99 24.24
C ASP A 411 -7.16 -3.94 23.36
N GLY A 412 -7.48 -3.54 22.12
CA GLY A 412 -8.27 -4.33 21.18
C GLY A 412 -9.77 -4.31 21.46
N TYR A 413 -10.27 -3.39 22.29
CA TYR A 413 -11.69 -3.28 22.60
C TYR A 413 -12.37 -2.11 21.90
N ALA A 414 -13.62 -2.34 21.50
CA ALA A 414 -14.51 -1.31 20.99
C ALA A 414 -15.12 -0.53 22.16
N TYR A 415 -15.17 0.79 22.04
CA TYR A 415 -15.71 1.69 23.03
C TYR A 415 -16.67 2.71 22.41
N VAL A 416 -17.63 3.15 23.23
CA VAL A 416 -18.43 4.35 22.97
C VAL A 416 -18.45 5.27 24.18
N SER A 417 -18.50 6.57 23.92
CA SER A 417 -18.73 7.60 24.93
C SER A 417 -19.75 8.59 24.41
N ALA A 418 -20.44 9.27 25.32
CA ALA A 418 -21.49 10.22 24.97
C ALA A 418 -21.23 11.61 25.56
N SER A 419 -21.67 12.64 24.84
CA SER A 419 -21.69 14.02 25.30
C SER A 419 -22.95 14.72 24.80
N THR A 420 -23.49 15.67 25.55
CA THR A 420 -24.60 16.52 25.09
C THR A 420 -24.12 17.73 24.27
N GLY A 421 -22.83 18.04 24.28
CA GLY A 421 -22.31 19.26 23.65
C GLY A 421 -20.90 19.17 23.07
N GLY A 422 -20.24 18.01 23.22
CA GLY A 422 -18.89 17.72 22.75
C GLY A 422 -17.77 18.24 23.67
N THR A 423 -18.08 18.74 24.86
CA THR A 423 -17.10 19.29 25.82
C THR A 423 -16.85 18.34 27.00
N THR A 424 -17.92 17.92 27.68
CA THR A 424 -17.87 16.94 28.77
C THR A 424 -18.39 15.62 28.27
N TRP A 425 -17.60 14.57 28.45
CA TRP A 425 -17.89 13.24 27.94
C TRP A 425 -18.07 12.24 29.07
N SER A 426 -18.96 11.27 28.89
CA SER A 426 -19.05 10.11 29.77
C SER A 426 -17.75 9.31 29.75
N GLN A 427 -17.54 8.46 30.77
CA GLN A 427 -16.51 7.43 30.69
C GLN A 427 -16.78 6.47 29.53
N PRO A 428 -15.74 5.89 28.90
CA PRO A 428 -15.89 4.92 27.83
C PRO A 428 -16.65 3.68 28.29
N VAL A 429 -17.74 3.36 27.60
CA VAL A 429 -18.47 2.10 27.74
C VAL A 429 -17.89 1.11 26.75
N ARG A 430 -17.46 -0.06 27.25
CA ARG A 430 -16.96 -1.15 26.42
C ARG A 430 -18.10 -1.83 25.68
N VAL A 431 -17.99 -1.90 24.36
CA VAL A 431 -18.98 -2.50 23.45
C VAL A 431 -18.72 -3.99 23.26
N ALA A 432 -17.51 -4.35 22.84
CA ALA A 432 -17.12 -5.72 22.52
C ALA A 432 -15.59 -5.85 22.39
N ALA A 433 -15.09 -7.09 22.39
CA ALA A 433 -13.77 -7.42 21.85
C ALA A 433 -13.76 -7.09 20.35
N ALA A 434 -13.04 -6.05 19.98
CA ALA A 434 -12.87 -5.60 18.61
C ALA A 434 -11.65 -6.28 17.96
N GLY A 435 -11.31 -5.83 16.76
CA GLY A 435 -10.05 -6.16 16.09
C GLY A 435 -9.15 -4.92 15.99
N THR A 436 -8.32 -4.92 14.95
CA THR A 436 -7.31 -3.91 14.67
C THR A 436 -7.77 -2.89 13.62
N THR A 437 -9.03 -2.43 13.68
CA THR A 437 -9.58 -1.43 12.75
C THR A 437 -10.34 -0.32 13.48
N GLY A 438 -10.55 0.80 12.79
CA GLY A 438 -11.47 1.85 13.26
C GLY A 438 -12.94 1.40 13.23
N PRO A 439 -13.82 2.08 13.97
CA PRO A 439 -15.24 1.73 14.05
C PRO A 439 -16.11 2.49 13.04
N ALA A 440 -17.33 2.01 12.86
CA ALA A 440 -18.43 2.76 12.27
C ALA A 440 -19.61 2.83 13.23
N LEU A 441 -20.32 3.97 13.24
CA LEU A 441 -21.45 4.21 14.13
C LEU A 441 -22.59 4.88 13.36
N THR A 442 -23.82 4.38 13.51
CA THR A 442 -25.03 5.03 12.99
C THR A 442 -26.24 4.72 13.86
N VAL A 443 -27.41 5.27 13.53
CA VAL A 443 -28.68 4.98 14.21
C VAL A 443 -29.66 4.33 13.25
N ARG A 444 -30.36 3.29 13.69
CA ARG A 444 -31.49 2.69 12.99
C ARG A 444 -32.50 2.16 13.99
N SER A 445 -33.80 2.29 13.72
CA SER A 445 -34.87 1.79 14.58
C SER A 445 -34.71 2.18 16.07
N ASN A 446 -34.35 3.45 16.33
CA ASN A 446 -34.11 3.97 17.68
C ASN A 446 -33.02 3.21 18.48
N ALA A 447 -31.98 2.71 17.79
CA ALA A 447 -30.83 2.10 18.42
C ALA A 447 -29.53 2.51 17.70
N LEU A 448 -28.48 2.71 18.49
CA LEU A 448 -27.11 2.84 17.98
C LEU A 448 -26.67 1.51 17.39
N HIS A 449 -26.07 1.54 16.22
CA HIS A 449 -25.47 0.41 15.55
C HIS A 449 -23.98 0.67 15.39
N TYR A 450 -23.16 -0.29 15.80
CA TYR A 450 -21.70 -0.23 15.79
C TYR A 450 -21.18 -1.38 14.93
N ALA A 451 -20.34 -1.07 13.94
CA ALA A 451 -19.67 -2.09 13.12
C ALA A 451 -18.15 -1.98 13.22
N PHE A 452 -17.50 -3.15 13.15
CA PHE A 452 -16.04 -3.29 13.26
C PHE A 452 -15.58 -4.60 12.60
N SER A 453 -14.30 -4.67 12.28
CA SER A 453 -13.67 -5.89 11.80
C SER A 453 -12.98 -6.63 12.95
N ARG A 454 -13.02 -7.97 12.92
CA ARG A 454 -12.25 -8.83 13.83
C ARG A 454 -11.78 -10.07 13.09
N GLY A 455 -10.46 -10.21 12.92
CA GLY A 455 -9.90 -11.19 11.99
C GLY A 455 -10.45 -10.94 10.58
N SER A 456 -10.89 -12.00 9.91
CA SER A 456 -11.47 -11.90 8.56
C SER A 456 -12.98 -11.66 8.52
N GLN A 457 -13.58 -11.19 9.62
CA GLN A 457 -15.03 -11.02 9.76
C GLN A 457 -15.41 -9.57 10.01
N MET A 458 -16.48 -9.14 9.34
CA MET A 458 -17.21 -7.92 9.64
C MET A 458 -18.29 -8.23 10.68
N LEU A 459 -18.27 -7.52 11.81
CA LEU A 459 -19.19 -7.71 12.92
C LEU A 459 -20.04 -6.46 13.12
N ILE A 460 -21.26 -6.67 13.58
CA ILE A 460 -22.18 -5.61 13.96
C ILE A 460 -22.85 -5.91 15.29
N THR A 461 -23.06 -4.88 16.09
CA THR A 461 -23.87 -4.91 17.31
C THR A 461 -24.72 -3.65 17.42
N PHE A 462 -25.68 -3.64 18.33
CA PHE A 462 -26.53 -2.49 18.59
C PHE A 462 -26.83 -2.32 20.07
N SER A 463 -27.26 -1.10 20.43
CA SER A 463 -27.67 -0.72 21.77
C SER A 463 -28.79 0.32 21.70
N GLY A 464 -29.82 0.17 22.53
CA GLY A 464 -30.92 1.13 22.64
C GLY A 464 -30.58 2.39 23.46
N ASP A 465 -29.51 2.35 24.26
CA ASP A 465 -29.14 3.42 25.19
C ASP A 465 -27.64 3.81 25.14
N GLY A 466 -26.84 3.02 24.43
CA GLY A 466 -25.38 3.16 24.33
C GLY A 466 -24.61 2.62 25.54
N THR A 467 -25.28 1.98 26.51
CA THR A 467 -24.68 1.40 27.72
C THR A 467 -24.74 -0.13 27.75
N ALA A 468 -25.86 -0.71 27.32
CA ALA A 468 -26.04 -2.15 27.22
C ALA A 468 -26.02 -2.57 25.75
N TRP A 469 -25.01 -3.36 25.37
CA TRP A 469 -24.80 -3.78 23.98
C TRP A 469 -25.18 -5.25 23.79
N HIS A 470 -25.84 -5.53 22.68
CA HIS A 470 -26.13 -6.90 22.29
C HIS A 470 -24.83 -7.65 21.91
N PRO A 471 -24.82 -8.99 21.97
CA PRO A 471 -23.70 -9.77 21.43
C PRO A 471 -23.44 -9.43 19.95
N PRO A 472 -22.18 -9.22 19.53
CA PRO A 472 -21.86 -8.98 18.12
C PRO A 472 -22.26 -10.15 17.22
N ALA A 473 -22.87 -9.83 16.08
CA ALA A 473 -23.23 -10.77 15.04
C ALA A 473 -22.42 -10.52 13.77
N ALA A 474 -22.10 -11.59 13.03
CA ALA A 474 -21.43 -11.49 11.75
C ALA A 474 -22.35 -10.90 10.67
N VAL A 475 -21.79 -10.01 9.85
CA VAL A 475 -22.43 -9.56 8.62
C VAL A 475 -22.27 -10.67 7.58
N THR A 476 -23.37 -11.32 7.23
CA THR A 476 -23.37 -12.49 6.35
C THR A 476 -23.27 -12.09 4.87
N GLY A 477 -22.84 -13.04 4.03
CA GLY A 477 -22.78 -12.84 2.57
C GLY A 477 -21.57 -12.06 2.05
N LEU A 478 -20.59 -11.75 2.92
CA LEU A 478 -19.38 -11.03 2.52
C LEU A 478 -18.18 -11.92 2.16
N GLY A 479 -18.28 -13.24 2.41
CA GLY A 479 -17.13 -14.15 2.31
C GLY A 479 -16.09 -13.93 3.41
N ALA A 480 -14.91 -14.53 3.27
CA ALA A 480 -13.76 -14.22 4.11
C ALA A 480 -13.21 -12.85 3.70
N LEU A 481 -13.32 -11.85 4.57
CA LEU A 481 -12.85 -10.49 4.31
C LEU A 481 -11.53 -10.24 5.05
N ALA A 482 -10.40 -10.35 4.36
CA ALA A 482 -9.16 -9.77 4.87
C ALA A 482 -9.19 -8.25 4.59
N THR A 483 -9.60 -7.46 5.57
CA THR A 483 -9.54 -5.99 5.47
C THR A 483 -9.03 -5.37 6.76
N GLY A 484 -7.93 -4.63 6.67
CA GLY A 484 -7.38 -3.82 7.76
C GLY A 484 -8.05 -2.44 7.90
N HIS A 485 -9.14 -2.19 7.17
CA HIS A 485 -9.80 -0.89 7.13
C HIS A 485 -11.12 -0.89 7.89
N ALA A 486 -11.48 0.29 8.42
CA ALA A 486 -12.77 0.50 9.07
C ALA A 486 -13.93 0.32 8.06
N PRO A 487 -15.08 -0.23 8.50
CA PRO A 487 -16.30 -0.11 7.72
C PRO A 487 -16.85 1.31 7.75
N ALA A 488 -17.90 1.56 6.97
CA ALA A 488 -18.77 2.71 7.14
C ALA A 488 -20.24 2.28 7.24
N LEU A 489 -21.02 3.03 8.01
CA LEU A 489 -22.45 2.78 8.23
C LEU A 489 -23.28 4.02 7.89
N ALA A 490 -24.44 3.81 7.30
CA ALA A 490 -25.49 4.82 7.19
C ALA A 490 -26.87 4.17 7.17
N THR A 491 -27.89 4.92 7.57
CA THR A 491 -29.28 4.45 7.56
C THR A 491 -30.10 5.29 6.59
N LEU A 492 -30.79 4.63 5.65
CA LEU A 492 -31.72 5.24 4.71
C LEU A 492 -32.99 4.37 4.65
N ASP A 493 -34.17 4.98 4.75
CA ASP A 493 -35.47 4.28 4.71
C ASP A 493 -35.56 3.09 5.68
N ASN A 494 -35.07 3.28 6.91
CA ASN A 494 -34.97 2.27 7.96
C ASN A 494 -34.16 1.01 7.60
N LYS A 495 -33.39 1.06 6.51
CA LYS A 495 -32.42 0.04 6.11
C LYS A 495 -31.03 0.47 6.56
N LEU A 496 -30.25 -0.50 7.03
CA LEU A 496 -28.86 -0.26 7.42
C LEU A 496 -27.94 -0.57 6.26
N TYR A 497 -27.15 0.40 5.82
CA TYR A 497 -26.13 0.20 4.79
C TYR A 497 -24.76 0.09 5.43
N LEU A 498 -23.96 -0.85 4.94
CA LEU A 498 -22.58 -1.05 5.34
C LEU A 498 -21.70 -1.04 4.09
N ALA A 499 -20.71 -0.15 4.07
CA ALA A 499 -19.67 -0.12 3.07
C ALA A 499 -18.35 -0.64 3.64
N TYR A 500 -17.59 -1.36 2.83
CA TYR A 500 -16.27 -1.87 3.19
C TYR A 500 -15.34 -1.89 1.98
N ARG A 501 -14.03 -1.85 2.26
CA ARG A 501 -12.96 -2.09 1.29
C ARG A 501 -12.52 -3.56 1.42
N ASP A 502 -12.45 -4.32 0.32
CA ASP A 502 -11.84 -5.66 0.33
C ASP A 502 -10.31 -5.61 0.18
N SER A 503 -9.63 -6.76 0.25
CA SER A 503 -8.16 -6.82 0.12
C SER A 503 -7.65 -6.27 -1.23
N GLY A 504 -8.43 -6.46 -2.29
CA GLY A 504 -8.14 -5.87 -3.61
C GLY A 504 -8.47 -4.38 -3.73
N GLY A 505 -8.93 -3.72 -2.67
CA GLY A 505 -9.28 -2.31 -2.70
C GLY A 505 -10.61 -1.98 -3.38
N ARG A 506 -11.43 -2.98 -3.73
CA ARG A 506 -12.79 -2.73 -4.25
C ARG A 506 -13.70 -2.32 -3.10
N VAL A 507 -14.68 -1.48 -3.41
CA VAL A 507 -15.68 -1.04 -2.43
C VAL A 507 -16.96 -1.83 -2.61
N GLY A 508 -17.29 -2.65 -1.61
CA GLY A 508 -18.56 -3.35 -1.52
C GLY A 508 -19.53 -2.59 -0.60
N VAL A 509 -20.79 -2.48 -1.01
CA VAL A 509 -21.86 -1.95 -0.17
C VAL A 509 -22.97 -2.99 -0.05
N THR A 510 -23.23 -3.42 1.17
CA THR A 510 -24.37 -4.30 1.50
C THR A 510 -25.41 -3.53 2.31
N MET A 511 -26.62 -4.09 2.37
CA MET A 511 -27.76 -3.51 3.06
C MET A 511 -28.47 -4.57 3.87
N ASN A 512 -28.85 -4.22 5.11
CA ASN A 512 -29.73 -4.98 5.97
C ASN A 512 -31.17 -4.45 5.88
N ASP A 513 -32.08 -5.29 5.40
CA ASP A 513 -33.49 -4.95 5.17
C ASP A 513 -34.38 -5.15 6.41
N ALA A 514 -33.76 -5.12 7.60
CA ALA A 514 -34.29 -5.54 8.89
C ALA A 514 -34.44 -7.05 9.11
N THR A 515 -34.37 -7.89 8.07
CA THR A 515 -34.44 -9.35 8.22
C THR A 515 -33.12 -10.04 7.92
N ARG A 516 -32.39 -9.56 6.91
CA ARG A 516 -31.12 -10.16 6.47
C ARG A 516 -30.19 -9.14 5.83
N TRP A 517 -28.93 -9.51 5.70
CA TRP A 517 -27.98 -8.83 4.83
C TRP A 517 -28.12 -9.31 3.39
N ASN A 518 -28.13 -8.38 2.45
CA ASN A 518 -28.20 -8.67 1.02
C ASN A 518 -26.81 -8.87 0.41
N THR A 519 -26.77 -9.43 -0.79
CA THR A 519 -25.53 -9.53 -1.58
C THR A 519 -24.93 -8.14 -1.79
N PRO A 520 -23.62 -7.95 -1.54
CA PRO A 520 -22.95 -6.66 -1.75
C PRO A 520 -23.02 -6.21 -3.22
N ALA A 521 -23.32 -4.93 -3.43
CA ALA A 521 -23.07 -4.25 -4.69
C ALA A 521 -21.65 -3.68 -4.67
N TYR A 522 -20.87 -3.95 -5.72
CA TYR A 522 -19.51 -3.40 -5.84
C TYR A 522 -19.50 -2.15 -6.70
N LEU A 523 -18.93 -1.07 -6.18
CA LEU A 523 -18.75 0.18 -6.91
C LEU A 523 -17.53 0.05 -7.85
N ARG A 524 -17.60 0.71 -9.01
CA ARG A 524 -16.52 0.71 -10.00
C ARG A 524 -15.38 1.60 -9.55
N GLY A 525 -14.21 1.03 -9.30
CA GLY A 525 -13.01 1.76 -8.86
C GLY A 525 -12.32 1.06 -7.69
N ARG A 526 -11.18 1.60 -7.28
CA ARG A 526 -10.42 1.13 -6.11
C ARG A 526 -10.12 2.28 -5.16
N THR A 527 -9.98 1.95 -3.89
CA THR A 527 -9.63 2.89 -2.81
C THR A 527 -8.43 2.36 -2.04
N LEU A 528 -7.63 3.28 -1.48
CA LEU A 528 -6.52 2.99 -0.56
C LEU A 528 -6.96 2.92 0.89
N ASP A 529 -8.17 3.40 1.18
CA ASP A 529 -8.64 3.69 2.52
C ASP A 529 -10.07 3.20 2.74
N ALA A 530 -10.51 3.25 4.00
CA ALA A 530 -11.90 3.00 4.38
C ALA A 530 -12.85 3.91 3.59
N PRO A 531 -13.97 3.39 3.05
CA PRO A 531 -15.03 4.22 2.49
C PRO A 531 -15.74 4.99 3.61
N ALA A 532 -16.48 6.03 3.26
CA ALA A 532 -17.39 6.72 4.17
C ALA A 532 -18.80 6.84 3.57
N LEU A 533 -19.82 6.68 4.41
CA LEU A 533 -21.23 6.78 4.01
C LEU A 533 -21.90 8.00 4.64
N ALA A 534 -22.78 8.66 3.88
CA ALA A 534 -23.71 9.67 4.40
C ALA A 534 -25.03 9.60 3.63
N VAL A 535 -26.07 10.18 4.22
CA VAL A 535 -27.37 10.36 3.58
C VAL A 535 -27.64 11.85 3.42
N ARG A 536 -27.89 12.30 2.20
CA ARG A 536 -28.32 13.67 1.89
C ARG A 536 -29.72 13.63 1.31
N GLY A 537 -30.70 14.18 2.05
CA GLY A 537 -32.11 14.03 1.66
C GLY A 537 -32.50 12.56 1.61
N ASN A 538 -32.90 12.06 0.45
CA ASN A 538 -33.25 10.65 0.22
C ASN A 538 -32.16 9.86 -0.53
N GLN A 539 -30.93 10.37 -0.55
CA GLN A 539 -29.84 9.83 -1.36
C GLN A 539 -28.73 9.32 -0.46
N LEU A 540 -28.38 8.05 -0.59
CA LEU A 540 -27.20 7.46 0.05
C LEU A 540 -25.96 7.76 -0.80
N LEU A 541 -24.88 8.18 -0.14
CA LEU A 541 -23.60 8.50 -0.77
C LEU A 541 -22.48 7.63 -0.20
N CYS A 542 -21.52 7.29 -1.05
CA CYS A 542 -20.28 6.62 -0.67
C CYS A 542 -19.09 7.45 -1.15
N ALA A 543 -18.27 7.93 -0.22
CA ALA A 543 -17.06 8.68 -0.48
C ALA A 543 -15.81 7.81 -0.28
N ILE A 544 -14.79 8.01 -1.10
CA ILE A 544 -13.51 7.29 -1.04
C ILE A 544 -12.34 8.23 -1.32
N ARG A 545 -11.14 7.79 -0.92
CA ARG A 545 -9.88 8.31 -1.47
C ARG A 545 -9.43 7.38 -2.60
N GLY A 546 -9.31 7.92 -3.80
CA GLY A 546 -8.80 7.18 -4.96
C GLY A 546 -7.31 6.84 -4.83
N CYS A 547 -6.83 5.92 -5.67
CA CYS A 547 -5.41 5.56 -5.71
C CYS A 547 -4.53 6.78 -6.05
N ASP A 548 -5.03 7.72 -6.85
CA ASP A 548 -4.41 9.01 -7.16
C ASP A 548 -4.43 10.03 -6.00
N SER A 549 -4.87 9.63 -4.81
CA SER A 549 -5.06 10.48 -3.63
C SER A 549 -6.13 11.57 -3.72
N ASN A 550 -6.92 11.63 -4.80
CA ASN A 550 -8.09 12.52 -4.86
C ASN A 550 -9.26 11.93 -4.08
N ILE A 551 -10.25 12.78 -3.78
CA ILE A 551 -11.51 12.36 -3.15
C ILE A 551 -12.57 12.19 -4.23
N TYR A 552 -13.26 11.05 -4.16
CA TYR A 552 -14.36 10.71 -5.05
C TYR A 552 -15.60 10.35 -4.25
N TYR A 553 -16.78 10.53 -4.85
CA TYR A 553 -18.04 10.09 -4.26
C TYR A 553 -18.99 9.53 -5.32
N ALA A 554 -19.71 8.48 -4.97
CA ALA A 554 -20.80 7.91 -5.74
C ALA A 554 -22.10 8.04 -4.95
N HIS A 555 -23.23 7.93 -5.63
CA HIS A 555 -24.53 7.92 -4.97
C HIS A 555 -25.41 6.78 -5.44
N PHE A 556 -26.31 6.36 -4.57
CA PHE A 556 -27.29 5.33 -4.84
C PHE A 556 -28.59 5.99 -5.34
N ASP A 557 -29.08 5.56 -6.50
CA ASP A 557 -30.31 6.08 -7.12
C ASP A 557 -31.60 5.36 -6.64
N GLY A 558 -31.45 4.39 -5.74
CA GLY A 558 -32.52 3.51 -5.26
C GLY A 558 -32.48 2.11 -5.86
N THR A 559 -31.75 1.92 -6.96
CA THR A 559 -31.56 0.64 -7.66
C THR A 559 -30.10 0.30 -7.89
N SER A 560 -29.28 1.29 -8.25
CA SER A 560 -27.88 1.14 -8.64
C SER A 560 -27.02 2.26 -8.08
N TRP A 561 -25.71 2.01 -8.05
CA TRP A 561 -24.72 3.04 -7.76
C TRP A 561 -24.27 3.71 -9.05
N THR A 562 -24.14 5.03 -9.03
CA THR A 562 -23.46 5.76 -10.11
C THR A 562 -21.97 5.42 -10.17
N ASP A 563 -21.32 5.79 -11.27
CA ASP A 563 -19.87 5.95 -11.27
C ASP A 563 -19.43 7.02 -10.24
N TYR A 564 -18.15 7.00 -9.89
CA TYR A 564 -17.56 7.99 -9.01
C TYR A 564 -17.45 9.36 -9.69
N TYR A 565 -17.94 10.38 -9.01
CA TYR A 565 -17.66 11.78 -9.32
C TYR A 565 -16.45 12.22 -8.51
N GLN A 566 -15.49 12.88 -9.16
CA GLN A 566 -14.41 13.54 -8.42
C GLN A 566 -14.99 14.72 -7.64
N ALA A 567 -14.62 14.84 -6.37
CA ALA A 567 -14.78 16.07 -5.61
C ALA A 567 -13.78 17.13 -6.15
N PRO A 568 -13.63 18.34 -5.57
CA PRO A 568 -12.60 19.25 -6.07
C PRO A 568 -11.22 18.58 -5.98
N THR A 569 -10.33 18.89 -6.93
CA THR A 569 -8.98 18.30 -6.98
C THR A 569 -8.22 18.62 -5.69
N VAL A 570 -7.87 17.58 -4.95
CA VAL A 570 -7.19 17.66 -3.65
C VAL A 570 -6.23 16.50 -3.50
N VAL A 571 -5.23 16.66 -2.64
CA VAL A 571 -4.38 15.54 -2.22
C VAL A 571 -4.77 15.15 -0.81
N SER A 572 -5.51 14.05 -0.70
CA SER A 572 -5.82 13.40 0.58
C SER A 572 -4.74 12.38 0.95
N LEU A 573 -4.48 12.24 2.23
CA LEU A 573 -3.58 11.26 2.84
C LEU A 573 -4.33 10.19 3.64
N SER A 574 -5.67 10.21 3.64
CA SER A 574 -6.53 9.23 4.30
C SER A 574 -7.91 9.14 3.64
N GLY A 575 -8.74 8.20 4.09
CA GLY A 575 -10.16 8.15 3.74
C GLY A 575 -10.89 9.44 4.15
N PRO A 576 -11.84 9.94 3.34
CA PRO A 576 -12.59 11.13 3.67
C PRO A 576 -13.66 10.85 4.74
N ALA A 577 -14.00 11.86 5.55
CA ALA A 577 -15.26 11.90 6.26
C ALA A 577 -16.30 12.66 5.43
N ILE A 578 -17.55 12.22 5.42
CA ILE A 578 -18.66 12.89 4.74
C ILE A 578 -19.84 13.07 5.69
N THR A 579 -20.50 14.23 5.63
CA THR A 579 -21.79 14.45 6.31
C THR A 579 -22.65 15.42 5.49
N ALA A 580 -23.97 15.37 5.68
CA ALA A 580 -24.93 16.23 4.98
C ALA A 580 -25.78 16.98 6.02
N PRO A 581 -25.54 18.28 6.26
CA PRO A 581 -26.29 19.04 7.26
C PRO A 581 -27.72 19.37 6.83
N ASN A 582 -28.01 19.34 5.53
CA ASN A 582 -29.31 19.60 4.94
C ASN A 582 -29.43 18.85 3.59
N PRO A 583 -30.60 18.87 2.92
CA PRO A 583 -30.80 18.18 1.65
C PRO A 583 -29.95 18.67 0.46
N ASP A 584 -29.29 19.83 0.57
CA ASP A 584 -28.54 20.43 -0.54
C ASP A 584 -27.02 20.32 -0.37
N ASP A 585 -26.52 20.42 0.85
CA ASP A 585 -25.09 20.48 1.15
C ASP A 585 -24.48 19.12 1.51
N LEU A 586 -23.26 18.90 1.04
CA LEU A 586 -22.33 17.88 1.53
C LEU A 586 -21.10 18.57 2.09
N TYR A 587 -20.58 18.02 3.17
CA TYR A 587 -19.32 18.42 3.79
C TYR A 587 -18.37 17.26 3.80
N PHE A 588 -17.14 17.53 3.37
CA PHE A 588 -16.04 16.58 3.40
C PHE A 588 -14.95 17.11 4.29
N ALA A 589 -14.42 16.27 5.16
CA ALA A 589 -13.18 16.53 5.89
C ALA A 589 -12.17 15.44 5.54
N TYR A 590 -10.91 15.81 5.41
CA TYR A 590 -9.85 14.88 5.04
C TYR A 590 -8.50 15.35 5.57
N ARG A 591 -7.59 14.39 5.74
CA ARG A 591 -6.20 14.69 6.04
C ARG A 591 -5.51 15.11 4.75
N SER A 592 -5.05 16.34 4.67
CA SER A 592 -4.35 16.87 3.50
C SER A 592 -2.85 16.86 3.67
N ALA A 593 -2.16 16.86 2.54
CA ALA A 593 -0.77 17.27 2.47
C ALA A 593 -0.67 18.81 2.37
N THR A 594 0.47 19.38 2.76
CA THR A 594 0.81 20.78 2.44
C THR A 594 1.47 20.80 1.06
N LEU A 595 1.01 21.72 0.21
CA LEU A 595 1.63 22.00 -1.09
C LEU A 595 3.00 22.66 -0.91
#